data_AF-Q6JBI9-F1
#
_entry.id   AF-Q6JBI9-F1
#
_cell.length_a   1.000
_cell.length_b   1.000
_cell.length_c   1.000
_cell.angle_alpha   90.00
_cell.angle_beta   90.00
_cell.angle_gamma   90.00
#
_symmetry.space_group_name_H-M   'P 1'
#
loop_
_entity.id
_entity.type
_entity.pdbx_description
1 polymer ?
#
loop_
_entity_poly.entity_id
_entity_poly.type
_entity_poly.pdbx_seq_one_letter_code
_entity_poly.pdbx_strand_id
1 'polypeptide(L)'
;MDRSDDDAEGGQAALTSMPYQCQELILYGSVFADNLPDLERRLTGLCDPGSTEFHEHDLSFSLRTGTDPDVTIRLRRRFNVDSFTSHQWQFRYIGGPEPDQKCPVIVRKVIDSIAYSHLMMDFVKTLGLFIESPNFI
;
A
#
# COMPACT_ATOMS: atom_id res chain seq x y z
N MET A 1 -52.90 -8.66 30.04
CA MET A 1 -51.83 -9.59 30.48
C MET A 1 -51.57 -10.47 29.28
N ASP A 2 -50.52 -10.30 28.50
CA ASP A 2 -49.34 -9.46 28.64
C ASP A 2 -48.77 -9.19 27.23
N ARG A 3 -48.13 -8.04 27.05
CA ARG A 3 -47.42 -7.61 25.85
C ARG A 3 -46.00 -8.15 25.92
N SER A 4 -45.50 -8.68 24.81
CA SER A 4 -44.07 -8.85 24.53
C SER A 4 -44.02 -8.94 22.99
N ASP A 5 -43.73 -7.90 22.20
CA ASP A 5 -42.71 -6.84 22.28
C ASP A 5 -41.35 -7.41 22.71
N ASP A 6 -40.82 -8.34 21.89
CA ASP A 6 -39.41 -8.70 21.88
C ASP A 6 -38.79 -8.23 20.56
N ASP A 7 -38.39 -6.96 20.62
CA ASP A 7 -37.25 -6.32 19.98
C ASP A 7 -36.69 -6.92 18.69
N ALA A 8 -37.01 -6.22 17.60
CA ALA A 8 -36.19 -6.15 16.41
C ALA A 8 -34.83 -5.54 16.77
N GLU A 9 -33.90 -6.38 17.24
CA GLU A 9 -32.49 -6.03 17.33
C GLU A 9 -31.94 -6.02 15.90
N GLY A 10 -32.08 -4.85 15.27
CA GLY A 10 -31.35 -4.45 14.08
C GLY A 10 -29.87 -4.45 14.40
N GLY A 11 -29.27 -5.63 14.37
CA GLY A 11 -27.83 -5.79 14.25
C GLY A 11 -27.43 -5.14 12.94
N GLN A 12 -27.02 -3.87 13.00
CA GLN A 12 -26.15 -3.28 12.01
C GLN A 12 -24.92 -4.18 11.95
N ALA A 13 -24.96 -5.19 11.10
CA ALA A 13 -23.79 -5.93 10.69
C ALA A 13 -22.77 -4.87 10.28
N ALA A 14 -21.66 -4.82 11.00
CA ALA A 14 -20.60 -3.86 10.80
C ALA A 14 -20.20 -3.85 9.33
N LEU A 15 -20.69 -2.87 8.58
CA LEU A 15 -20.38 -2.66 7.17
C LEU A 15 -18.94 -2.16 6.95
N THR A 16 -18.06 -2.23 7.95
CA THR A 16 -16.85 -1.39 7.98
C THR A 16 -15.56 -2.15 8.24
N SER A 17 -15.48 -3.42 7.84
CA SER A 17 -14.20 -4.12 7.69
C SER A 17 -14.13 -4.65 6.26
N MET A 18 -14.02 -3.74 5.29
CA MET A 18 -13.61 -4.15 3.95
C MET A 18 -12.23 -4.80 4.09
N PRO A 19 -12.05 -6.08 3.71
CA PRO A 19 -10.80 -6.84 3.94
C PRO A 19 -9.58 -6.24 3.21
N TYR A 20 -9.81 -5.23 2.37
CA TYR A 20 -8.79 -4.52 1.62
C TYR A 20 -8.25 -3.28 2.33
N GLN A 21 -8.87 -2.83 3.43
CA GLN A 21 -8.41 -1.65 4.19
C GLN A 21 -7.49 -2.10 5.33
N CYS A 22 -6.18 -1.97 5.09
CA CYS A 22 -5.17 -2.20 6.11
C CYS A 22 -4.66 -0.86 6.66
N GLN A 23 -4.14 -0.88 7.88
CA GLN A 23 -3.45 0.25 8.49
C GLN A 23 -1.95 -0.08 8.51
N GLU A 24 -1.11 0.84 8.03
CA GLU A 24 0.35 0.71 8.11
C GLU A 24 0.94 1.75 9.07
N LEU A 25 2.01 1.33 9.76
CA LEU A 25 2.78 2.12 10.71
C LEU A 25 4.20 2.28 10.17
N ILE A 26 4.66 3.52 9.99
CA ILE A 26 5.91 3.79 9.27
C ILE A 26 6.87 4.65 10.09
N LEU A 27 8.12 4.22 10.07
CA LEU A 27 9.29 4.97 10.50
C LEU A 27 10.23 5.15 9.31
N TYR A 28 10.71 6.38 9.13
CA TYR A 28 11.73 6.70 8.14
C TYR A 28 13.04 7.03 8.84
N GLY A 29 14.15 6.63 8.21
CA GLY A 29 15.50 6.94 8.66
C GLY A 29 16.44 6.95 7.47
N SER A 30 17.65 7.46 7.70
CA SER A 30 18.71 7.49 6.71
C SER A 30 20.02 7.01 7.34
N VAL A 31 20.91 6.50 6.49
CA VAL A 31 22.24 6.04 6.89
C VAL A 31 23.25 6.59 5.89
N PHE A 32 24.43 6.97 6.38
CA PHE A 32 25.54 7.33 5.50
C PHE A 32 26.03 6.10 4.73
N ALA A 33 26.42 6.28 3.47
CA ALA A 33 26.90 5.19 2.63
C ALA A 33 28.04 4.40 3.29
N ASP A 34 28.97 5.10 3.94
CA ASP A 34 30.11 4.49 4.65
C ASP A 34 29.69 3.57 5.81
N ASN A 35 28.49 3.78 6.38
CA ASN A 35 27.96 3.01 7.50
C ASN A 35 27.01 1.89 7.04
N LEU A 36 26.72 1.76 5.75
CA LEU A 36 25.82 0.73 5.22
C LEU A 36 26.27 -0.70 5.59
N PRO A 37 27.56 -1.08 5.43
CA PRO A 37 28.01 -2.44 5.78
C PRO A 37 27.82 -2.77 7.26
N ASP A 38 28.00 -1.78 8.14
CA ASP A 38 27.79 -1.94 9.57
C ASP A 38 26.32 -2.12 9.93
N LEU A 39 25.42 -1.40 9.25
CA LEU A 39 23.98 -1.55 9.41
C LEU A 39 23.52 -2.94 8.96
N GLU A 40 23.94 -3.39 7.77
CA GLU A 40 23.59 -4.72 7.23
C GLU A 40 24.02 -5.85 8.17
N ARG A 41 25.25 -5.77 8.70
CA ARG A 41 25.77 -6.72 9.68
C ARG A 41 24.92 -6.76 10.95
N ARG A 42 24.48 -5.60 11.46
CA ARG A 42 23.61 -5.53 12.64
C ARG A 42 22.21 -6.08 12.36
N LEU A 43 21.63 -5.75 11.20
CA LEU A 43 20.33 -6.28 10.79
C LEU A 43 20.37 -7.81 10.65
N THR A 44 21.47 -8.37 10.14
CA THR A 44 21.65 -9.83 10.04
C THR A 44 21.65 -10.51 11.41
N GLY A 45 22.12 -9.83 12.46
CA GLY A 45 22.09 -10.36 13.83
C GLY A 45 20.77 -10.14 14.58
N LEU A 46 19.92 -9.22 14.11
CA LEU A 46 18.65 -8.84 14.75
C LEU A 46 17.43 -9.44 14.06
N CYS A 47 17.46 -9.54 12.72
CA CYS A 47 16.40 -10.08 11.89
C CYS A 47 16.69 -11.56 11.60
N ASP A 48 15.63 -12.36 11.38
CA ASP A 48 15.77 -13.75 10.94
C ASP A 48 16.65 -13.82 9.67
N PRO A 49 17.48 -14.88 9.52
CA PRO A 49 18.55 -14.88 8.55
C PRO A 49 18.01 -14.90 7.11
N GLY A 50 18.28 -13.82 6.38
CA GLY A 50 18.07 -13.76 4.95
C GLY A 50 17.99 -12.33 4.44
N SER A 51 19.02 -11.90 3.70
CA SER A 51 18.83 -10.83 2.72
C SER A 51 18.27 -11.48 1.45
N THR A 52 17.21 -10.90 0.88
CA THR A 52 16.69 -11.32 -0.42
C THR A 52 16.77 -10.14 -1.36
N GLU A 53 17.59 -10.26 -2.40
CA GLU A 53 17.59 -9.29 -3.48
C GLU A 53 16.23 -9.29 -4.20
N PHE A 54 15.67 -8.11 -4.40
CA PHE A 54 14.44 -7.94 -5.16
C PHE A 54 14.62 -6.82 -6.16
N HIS A 55 14.02 -7.00 -7.33
CA HIS A 55 14.01 -6.03 -8.41
C HIS A 55 12.56 -5.73 -8.75
N GLU A 56 12.11 -4.53 -8.39
CA GLU A 56 10.73 -4.11 -8.57
C GLU A 56 10.68 -2.80 -9.33
N HIS A 57 9.73 -2.71 -10.26
CA HIS A 57 9.41 -1.46 -10.94
C HIS A 57 8.20 -0.86 -10.25
N ASP A 58 8.39 0.33 -9.67
CA ASP A 58 7.38 1.05 -8.91
C ASP A 58 7.00 2.34 -9.63
N LEU A 59 5.72 2.47 -9.95
CA LEU A 59 5.16 3.62 -10.65
C LEU A 59 4.12 4.28 -9.75
N SER A 60 4.18 5.61 -9.65
CA SER A 60 3.17 6.39 -8.94
C SER A 60 2.26 7.08 -9.96
N PHE A 61 0.96 6.98 -9.71
CA PHE A 61 -0.07 7.63 -10.51
C PHE A 61 -0.98 8.44 -9.61
N SER A 62 -1.52 9.53 -10.15
CA SER A 62 -2.51 10.34 -9.47
C SER A 62 -3.84 10.34 -10.18
N LEU A 63 -4.90 10.47 -9.38
CA LEU A 63 -6.28 10.66 -9.81
C LEU A 63 -6.75 12.02 -9.31
N ARG A 64 -7.10 12.91 -10.24
CA ARG A 64 -7.73 14.20 -9.90
C ARG A 64 -9.17 13.95 -9.51
N THR A 65 -9.46 14.00 -8.21
CA THR A 65 -10.81 13.84 -7.66
C THR A 65 -11.50 15.18 -7.39
N GLY A 66 -10.79 16.30 -7.60
CA GLY A 66 -11.28 17.64 -7.24
C GLY A 66 -11.17 17.95 -5.75
N THR A 67 -10.61 17.02 -4.96
CA THR A 67 -10.20 17.23 -3.56
C THR A 67 -8.70 17.43 -3.52
N ASP A 68 -8.21 18.37 -2.71
CA ASP A 68 -6.78 18.57 -2.45
C ASP A 68 -6.40 17.81 -1.16
N PRO A 69 -5.41 16.88 -1.17
CA PRO A 69 -4.58 16.46 -2.31
C PRO A 69 -5.25 15.43 -3.23
N ASP A 70 -4.70 15.32 -4.45
CA ASP A 70 -5.04 14.26 -5.41
C ASP A 70 -4.82 12.87 -4.79
N VAL A 71 -5.56 11.87 -5.29
CA VAL A 71 -5.44 10.49 -4.84
C VAL A 71 -4.26 9.82 -5.54
N THR A 72 -3.23 9.45 -4.78
CA THR A 72 -2.07 8.69 -5.30
C THR A 72 -2.30 7.18 -5.23
N ILE A 73 -2.00 6.48 -6.32
CA ILE A 73 -2.02 5.03 -6.46
C ILE A 73 -0.64 4.58 -6.97
N ARG A 74 -0.01 3.65 -6.25
CA ARG A 74 1.25 3.01 -6.65
C ARG A 74 0.97 1.70 -7.36
N LEU A 75 1.64 1.48 -8.47
CA LEU A 75 1.65 0.23 -9.22
C LEU A 75 3.04 -0.37 -9.16
N ARG A 76 3.12 -1.57 -8.60
CA ARG A 76 4.37 -2.31 -8.45
C ARG A 76 4.31 -3.62 -9.20
N ARG A 77 5.40 -3.97 -9.85
CA ARG A 77 5.59 -5.30 -10.45
C ARG A 77 7.03 -5.76 -10.28
N ARG A 78 7.24 -7.07 -10.32
CA ARG A 78 8.60 -7.61 -10.43
C ARG A 78 9.20 -7.23 -11.77
N PHE A 79 10.43 -6.75 -11.75
CA PHE A 79 11.19 -6.35 -12.91
C PHE A 79 12.20 -7.45 -13.28
N ASN A 80 12.45 -7.62 -14.58
CA ASN A 80 13.48 -8.52 -15.10
C ASN A 80 13.39 -10.00 -14.67
N VAL A 81 12.16 -10.50 -14.48
CA VAL A 81 11.90 -11.93 -14.27
C VAL A 81 11.12 -12.43 -15.48
N ASP A 82 11.74 -13.26 -16.32
CA ASP A 82 11.09 -13.99 -17.41
C ASP A 82 10.09 -14.99 -16.81
N SER A 83 8.86 -14.53 -16.57
CA SER A 83 7.80 -15.34 -15.97
C SER A 83 6.42 -14.73 -16.27
N PHE A 84 5.40 -15.59 -16.24
CA PHE A 84 3.96 -15.25 -16.20
C PHE A 84 3.64 -14.11 -15.20
N THR A 85 4.47 -13.91 -14.17
CA THR A 85 4.33 -12.86 -13.17
C THR A 85 4.66 -11.45 -13.66
N SER A 86 5.27 -11.28 -14.85
CA SER A 86 5.62 -9.96 -15.41
C SER A 86 4.40 -9.09 -15.75
N HIS A 87 3.24 -9.74 -15.90
CA HIS A 87 1.95 -9.12 -16.15
C HIS A 87 1.07 -9.02 -14.89
N GLN A 88 1.57 -9.47 -13.75
CA GLN A 88 0.93 -9.28 -12.45
C GLN A 88 1.38 -7.95 -11.86
N TRP A 89 0.41 -7.12 -11.48
CA TRP A 89 0.64 -5.81 -10.91
C TRP A 89 -0.05 -5.70 -9.57
N GLN A 90 0.67 -5.15 -8.60
CA GLN A 90 0.15 -4.78 -7.30
C GLN A 90 -0.27 -3.31 -7.35
N PHE A 91 -1.52 -3.06 -7.04
CA PHE A 91 -2.07 -1.72 -6.87
C PHE A 91 -2.10 -1.41 -5.38
N ARG A 92 -1.57 -0.25 -5.00
CA ARG A 92 -1.59 0.23 -3.64
C ARG A 92 -2.08 1.67 -3.60
N TYR A 93 -3.26 1.88 -3.03
CA TYR A 93 -3.65 3.21 -2.59
C TYR A 93 -3.01 3.50 -1.23
N ILE A 94 -2.52 4.73 -1.06
CA ILE A 94 -1.94 5.21 0.19
C ILE A 94 -2.72 6.44 0.65
N GLY A 95 -3.38 6.33 1.80
CA GLY A 95 -4.07 7.43 2.43
C GLY A 95 -3.11 8.44 3.06
N GLY A 96 -3.63 9.64 3.34
CA GLY A 96 -2.90 10.64 4.11
C GLY A 96 -2.60 10.14 5.54
N PRO A 97 -1.57 10.70 6.20
CA PRO A 97 -1.29 10.41 7.61
C PRO A 97 -2.50 10.71 8.50
N GLU A 98 -2.85 9.77 9.36
CA GLU A 98 -3.90 9.91 10.37
C GLU A 98 -3.29 10.33 11.70
N PRO A 99 -3.81 11.39 12.36
CA PRO A 99 -3.30 11.80 13.66
C PRO A 99 -3.68 10.77 14.72
N ASP A 100 -2.67 10.20 15.38
CA ASP A 100 -2.85 9.33 16.55
C ASP A 100 -1.98 9.82 17.71
N GLN A 101 -2.62 10.28 18.79
CA GLN A 101 -1.93 10.81 19.98
C GLN A 101 -1.16 9.73 20.76
N LYS A 102 -1.50 8.45 20.57
CA LYS A 102 -0.87 7.33 21.29
C LYS A 102 0.26 6.69 20.49
N CYS A 103 0.34 6.98 19.19
CA CYS A 103 1.27 6.35 18.27
C CYS A 103 2.29 7.38 17.77
N PRO A 104 3.58 7.27 18.15
CA PRO A 104 4.59 8.28 17.80
C PRO A 104 5.07 8.18 16.35
N VAL A 105 4.46 7.32 15.52
CA VAL A 105 4.88 7.02 14.15
C VAL A 105 3.79 7.40 13.15
N ILE A 106 4.15 7.46 11.88
CA ILE A 106 3.16 7.76 10.83
C ILE A 106 2.20 6.59 10.74
N VAL A 107 0.92 6.87 10.95
CA VAL A 107 -0.18 5.93 10.77
C VAL A 107 -0.94 6.33 9.51
N ARG A 108 -1.21 5.40 8.60
CA ARG A 108 -2.06 5.68 7.43
C ARG A 108 -2.80 4.45 6.94
N LYS A 109 -3.92 4.68 6.26
CA LYS A 109 -4.68 3.62 5.58
C LYS A 109 -4.02 3.25 4.26
N VAL A 110 -4.03 1.97 3.95
CA VAL A 110 -3.62 1.43 2.66
C VAL A 110 -4.66 0.47 2.12
N ILE A 111 -4.77 0.43 0.80
CA ILE A 111 -5.59 -0.56 0.11
C ILE A 111 -4.72 -1.26 -0.93
N ASP A 112 -4.57 -2.57 -0.77
CA ASP A 112 -3.81 -3.43 -1.67
C ASP A 112 -4.75 -4.24 -2.57
N SER A 113 -4.40 -4.32 -3.86
CA SER A 113 -5.09 -5.14 -4.84
C SER A 113 -4.09 -5.74 -5.83
N ILE A 114 -4.46 -6.86 -6.45
CA ILE A 114 -3.65 -7.54 -7.47
C ILE A 114 -4.47 -7.58 -8.76
N ALA A 115 -3.87 -7.13 -9.84
CA ALA A 115 -4.45 -7.22 -11.17
C ALA A 115 -3.48 -7.89 -12.15
N TYR A 116 -4.04 -8.47 -13.20
CA TYR A 116 -3.28 -9.07 -14.29
C TYR A 116 -3.62 -8.36 -15.59
N SER A 117 -2.62 -7.82 -16.28
CA SER A 117 -2.85 -7.21 -17.60
C SER A 117 -1.56 -7.14 -18.43
N HIS A 118 -1.70 -7.46 -19.71
CA HIS A 118 -0.67 -7.23 -20.72
C HIS A 118 -0.61 -5.77 -21.18
N LEU A 119 -1.69 -5.00 -20.97
CA LEU A 119 -1.85 -3.61 -21.39
C LEU A 119 -2.11 -2.69 -20.18
N MET A 120 -1.31 -2.85 -19.13
CA MET A 120 -1.56 -2.19 -17.84
C MET A 120 -1.60 -0.67 -17.95
N MET A 121 -0.72 -0.08 -18.76
CA MET A 121 -0.67 1.37 -18.92
C MET A 121 -1.95 1.94 -19.55
N ASP A 122 -2.56 1.22 -20.51
CA ASP A 122 -3.80 1.64 -21.14
C ASP A 122 -5.00 1.46 -20.21
N PHE A 123 -5.00 0.37 -19.42
CA PHE A 123 -5.97 0.16 -18.36
C PHE A 123 -5.96 1.30 -17.34
N VAL A 124 -4.78 1.68 -16.84
CA VAL A 124 -4.60 2.76 -15.87
C VAL A 124 -5.05 4.11 -16.43
N LYS A 125 -4.68 4.44 -17.68
CA LYS A 125 -5.18 5.65 -18.36
C LYS A 125 -6.70 5.66 -18.50
N THR A 126 -7.31 4.52 -18.78
CA THR A 126 -8.78 4.38 -18.89
C THR A 126 -9.47 4.63 -17.55
N LEU A 127 -8.80 4.36 -16.42
CA LEU A 127 -9.26 4.74 -15.09
C LEU A 127 -9.12 6.24 -14.78
N GLY A 128 -8.55 7.03 -15.70
CA GLY A 128 -8.28 8.46 -15.50
C GLY A 128 -7.01 8.74 -14.69
N LEU A 129 -6.19 7.72 -14.45
CA LEU A 129 -4.92 7.86 -13.73
C LEU A 129 -3.84 8.39 -14.68
N PHE A 130 -3.06 9.36 -14.22
CA PHE A 130 -1.91 9.90 -14.94
C PHE A 130 -0.64 9.68 -14.13
N ILE A 131 0.48 9.47 -14.83
CA ILE A 131 1.77 9.18 -14.20
C ILE A 131 2.27 10.43 -13.46
N GLU A 132 2.58 10.26 -12.18
CA GLU A 132 3.44 11.18 -11.46
C GLU A 132 4.87 10.78 -11.76
N SER A 133 5.75 11.76 -12.04
CA SER A 133 7.12 11.56 -12.51
C SER A 133 7.78 10.26 -11.99
N PRO A 134 8.36 9.41 -12.86
CA PRO A 134 8.89 8.12 -12.43
C PRO A 134 10.01 8.31 -11.40
N ASN A 135 9.82 7.75 -10.20
CA ASN A 135 10.89 7.57 -9.24
C ASN A 135 11.71 6.37 -9.68
N PHE A 136 12.86 6.61 -10.32
CA PHE A 136 13.87 5.57 -10.50
C PHE A 136 14.56 5.38 -9.15
N ILE A 137 14.28 4.27 -8.47
CA ILE A 137 15.06 3.78 -7.32
C ILE A 137 16.08 2.78 -7.86
#